data_AF-A0A9N9W9M3-F1
#
_entry.id   AF-A0A9N9W9M3-F1
#
_cell.length_a   1.000
_cell.length_b   1.000
_cell.length_c   1.000
_cell.angle_alpha   90.00
_cell.angle_beta   90.00
_cell.angle_gamma   90.00
#
_symmetry.space_group_name_H-M   'P 1'
#
loop_
_entity.id
_entity.type
_entity.pdbx_description
1 polymer ?
#
loop_
_entity_poly.entity_id
_entity_poly.type
_entity_poly.pdbx_seq_one_letter_code
_entity_poly.pdbx_strand_id
1 'polypeptide(L)'
;MRFSLSIVSAVFGMATLSSAMPSGQLLSRAEELSPVVAITSEGEIESHANATALGVDIFGPIPDDYTKVDDHIVADPGSKAYAWIRARIDVDWDTVSDDIKVADLANIGVGMWTSTGCSGSVSYWSNIEYNPWFYWNTANNFYSVGTDKRAFSWRERLDLYRRAGTNQCGTYTEYVPGPAGPGCWNGGPFNCFSLKIVA
;
A
#
# COMPACT_ATOMS: atom_id res chain seq x y z
N MET A 1 70.52 42.03 26.75
CA MET A 1 70.02 42.17 28.14
C MET A 1 68.51 41.95 28.13
N ARG A 2 68.04 41.00 28.96
CA ARG A 2 66.74 40.92 29.70
C ARG A 2 65.43 41.05 28.89
N PHE A 3 64.69 39.94 28.68
CA PHE A 3 63.60 39.39 29.50
C PHE A 3 62.34 40.27 29.59
N SER A 4 61.22 39.88 28.97
CA SER A 4 60.08 39.24 29.68
C SER A 4 58.80 39.05 28.84
N LEU A 5 58.09 37.99 29.23
CA LEU A 5 56.82 37.39 28.79
C LEU A 5 55.63 38.34 28.54
N SER A 6 54.74 37.93 27.63
CA SER A 6 53.32 37.68 27.98
C SER A 6 52.69 36.65 27.02
N ILE A 7 52.10 35.62 27.63
CA ILE A 7 51.26 34.56 27.05
C ILE A 7 49.82 35.09 27.03
N VAL A 8 49.12 35.00 25.90
CA VAL A 8 47.66 34.81 25.89
C VAL A 8 47.29 33.86 24.76
N SER A 9 46.87 32.66 25.17
CA SER A 9 46.10 31.71 24.36
C SER A 9 44.68 32.21 24.17
N ALA A 10 44.12 32.03 22.98
CA ALA A 10 42.69 31.83 22.66
C ALA A 10 42.48 32.14 21.17
N VAL A 11 41.70 31.45 20.35
CA VAL A 11 40.78 30.31 20.49
C VAL A 11 40.59 29.81 19.05
N PHE A 12 40.57 28.49 18.86
CA PHE A 12 40.10 27.83 17.64
C PHE A 12 38.63 28.20 17.39
N GLY A 13 38.36 28.96 16.34
CA GLY A 13 37.01 29.12 15.78
C GLY A 13 36.75 28.07 14.70
N MET A 14 36.63 26.79 15.08
CA MET A 14 35.99 25.81 14.20
C MET A 14 34.49 26.11 14.19
N ALA A 15 34.02 26.70 13.09
CA ALA A 15 32.60 26.78 12.81
C ALA A 15 32.06 25.36 12.57
N THR A 16 31.55 24.73 13.61
CA THR A 16 30.69 23.55 13.47
C THR A 16 29.37 24.03 12.88
N LEU A 17 29.21 23.87 11.57
CA LEU A 17 27.90 23.79 10.93
C LEU A 17 27.23 22.52 11.45
N SER A 18 26.57 22.65 12.61
CA SER A 18 25.62 21.65 13.06
C SER A 18 24.41 21.76 12.14
N SER A 19 24.37 20.90 11.11
CA SER A 19 23.16 20.66 10.33
C SER A 19 22.14 19.99 11.25
N ALA A 20 21.38 20.81 11.98
CA ALA A 20 20.15 20.37 12.60
C ALA A 20 19.22 19.90 11.47
N MET A 21 19.03 18.58 11.37
CA MET A 21 18.03 18.01 10.49
C MET A 21 16.65 18.53 10.92
N PRO A 22 15.75 18.88 9.99
CA PRO A 22 14.41 19.30 10.34
C PRO A 22 13.63 18.07 10.86
N SER A 23 13.43 18.03 12.17
CA SER A 23 12.36 17.23 12.76
C SER A 23 11.02 17.88 12.42
N GLY A 24 10.14 17.12 11.78
CA GLY A 24 8.69 17.40 11.81
C GLY A 24 8.09 18.04 10.56
N GLN A 25 8.03 17.28 9.46
CA GLN A 25 6.87 17.32 8.57
C GLN A 25 6.27 15.92 8.51
N LEU A 26 5.45 15.61 9.52
CA LEU A 26 4.63 14.40 9.64
C LEU A 26 3.14 14.69 9.37
N LEU A 27 2.83 15.78 8.66
CA LEU A 27 1.46 16.21 8.36
C LEU A 27 1.42 16.81 6.95
N SER A 28 0.99 16.02 5.94
CA SER A 28 0.12 16.48 4.82
C SER A 28 0.06 15.54 3.59
N ARG A 29 0.79 14.42 3.49
CA ARG A 29 0.76 13.59 2.25
C ARG A 29 -0.52 12.73 2.05
N ALA A 30 -1.51 12.83 2.93
CA ALA A 30 -2.74 12.04 2.84
C ALA A 30 -3.78 12.64 1.86
N GLU A 31 -3.73 13.94 1.56
CA GLU A 31 -4.74 14.62 0.72
C GLU A 31 -4.56 14.42 -0.80
N GLU A 32 -3.48 13.78 -1.27
CA GLU A 32 -3.19 13.62 -2.71
C GLU A 32 -3.11 12.17 -3.22
N LEU A 33 -3.47 11.18 -2.38
CA LEU A 33 -3.44 9.77 -2.79
C LEU A 33 -4.80 9.33 -3.35
N SER A 34 -5.02 9.60 -4.64
CA SER A 34 -6.12 9.02 -5.41
C SER A 34 -5.73 7.64 -5.96
N PRO A 35 -6.66 6.67 -6.01
CA PRO A 35 -6.39 5.40 -6.67
C PRO A 35 -5.96 5.61 -8.13
N VAL A 36 -4.83 5.03 -8.50
CA VAL A 36 -4.31 5.09 -9.87
C VAL A 36 -4.95 3.98 -10.69
N VAL A 37 -5.79 4.35 -11.66
CA VAL A 37 -6.38 3.44 -12.64
C VAL A 37 -5.71 3.67 -13.99
N ALA A 38 -5.09 2.63 -14.55
CA ALA A 38 -4.50 2.69 -15.88
C ALA A 38 -5.59 2.54 -16.95
N ILE A 39 -5.49 3.32 -18.03
CA ILE A 39 -6.47 3.39 -19.13
C ILE A 39 -5.76 3.06 -20.45
N THR A 40 -6.41 2.26 -21.30
CA THR A 40 -5.91 1.91 -22.65
C THR A 40 -6.03 3.07 -23.63
N SER A 41 -5.47 2.93 -24.84
CA SER A 41 -5.64 3.91 -25.92
C SER A 41 -7.10 4.08 -26.36
N GLU A 42 -7.93 3.08 -26.11
CA GLU A 42 -9.35 3.04 -26.44
C GLU A 42 -10.23 3.65 -25.33
N GLY A 43 -9.64 4.06 -24.21
CA GLY A 43 -10.36 4.64 -23.07
C GLY A 43 -10.93 3.59 -22.10
N GLU A 44 -10.53 2.32 -22.23
CA GLU A 44 -10.97 1.25 -21.33
C GLU A 44 -10.03 1.13 -20.12
N ILE A 45 -10.55 0.65 -18.98
CA ILE A 45 -9.70 0.32 -17.83
C ILE A 45 -8.79 -0.86 -18.22
N GLU A 46 -7.47 -0.65 -18.14
CA GLU A 46 -6.47 -1.61 -18.64
C GLU A 46 -6.60 -2.99 -17.97
N SER A 47 -6.81 -3.02 -16.65
CA SER A 47 -6.96 -4.26 -15.90
C SER A 47 -8.23 -5.02 -16.28
N HIS A 48 -9.33 -4.33 -16.61
CA HIS A 48 -10.57 -4.94 -17.09
C HIS A 48 -10.39 -5.53 -18.50
N ALA A 49 -9.73 -4.80 -19.39
CA ALA A 49 -9.40 -5.29 -20.74
C ALA A 49 -8.50 -6.54 -20.67
N ASN A 50 -7.48 -6.52 -19.81
CA ASN A 50 -6.58 -7.66 -19.58
C ASN A 50 -7.32 -8.88 -19.01
N ALA A 51 -8.19 -8.70 -18.02
CA ALA A 51 -8.99 -9.78 -17.45
C ALA A 51 -9.96 -10.38 -18.49
N THR A 52 -10.62 -9.52 -19.28
CA THR A 52 -11.52 -9.93 -20.36
C THR A 52 -10.78 -10.75 -21.41
N ALA A 53 -9.58 -10.32 -21.83
CA ALA A 53 -8.75 -11.04 -22.80
C ALA A 53 -8.34 -12.45 -22.31
N LEU A 54 -8.26 -12.66 -20.99
CA LEU A 54 -7.97 -13.95 -20.37
C LEU A 54 -9.22 -14.79 -20.06
N GLY A 55 -10.42 -14.29 -20.39
CA GLY A 55 -11.70 -14.94 -20.11
C GLY A 55 -12.02 -15.02 -18.62
N VAL A 56 -11.58 -14.03 -17.84
CA VAL A 56 -11.82 -13.94 -16.40
C VAL A 56 -13.13 -13.21 -16.14
N ASP A 57 -14.03 -13.84 -15.40
CA ASP A 57 -15.21 -13.17 -14.83
C ASP A 57 -14.81 -12.45 -13.53
N ILE A 58 -14.72 -11.13 -13.60
CA ILE A 58 -14.30 -10.28 -12.47
C ILE A 58 -15.35 -10.22 -11.36
N PHE A 59 -16.61 -10.60 -11.63
CA PHE A 59 -17.67 -10.69 -10.62
C PHE A 59 -17.86 -12.11 -10.10
N GLY A 60 -17.26 -13.10 -10.77
CA GLY A 60 -17.22 -14.49 -10.35
C GLY A 60 -16.17 -14.79 -9.28
N PRO A 61 -16.04 -16.07 -8.88
CA PRO A 61 -15.02 -16.50 -7.93
C PRO A 61 -13.61 -16.30 -8.51
N ILE A 62 -12.65 -16.06 -7.62
CA ILE A 62 -11.25 -15.98 -8.03
C ILE A 62 -10.80 -17.28 -8.72
N PRO A 63 -10.16 -17.20 -9.92
CA PRO A 63 -9.57 -18.36 -10.58
C PRO A 63 -8.58 -19.10 -9.67
N ASP A 64 -8.42 -20.42 -9.82
CA ASP A 64 -7.65 -21.27 -8.91
C ASP A 64 -6.14 -21.36 -9.22
N ASP A 65 -5.64 -20.59 -10.18
CA ASP A 65 -4.23 -20.55 -10.58
C ASP A 65 -3.37 -19.61 -9.73
N TYR A 66 -3.58 -19.64 -8.42
CA TYR A 66 -2.78 -18.97 -7.39
C TYR A 66 -2.11 -19.97 -6.45
N THR A 67 -1.14 -19.49 -5.67
CA THR A 67 -0.60 -20.23 -4.53
C THR A 67 -1.30 -19.78 -3.25
N LYS A 68 -1.88 -20.70 -2.49
CA LYS A 68 -2.48 -20.40 -1.19
C LYS A 68 -1.40 -20.38 -0.09
N VAL A 69 -1.42 -19.35 0.75
CA VAL A 69 -0.53 -19.20 1.91
C VAL A 69 -1.40 -18.88 3.11
N ASP A 70 -1.72 -19.88 3.92
CA ASP A 70 -2.53 -19.79 5.14
C ASP A 70 -3.83 -18.97 4.97
N ASP A 71 -3.76 -17.67 5.29
CA ASP A 71 -4.84 -16.68 5.33
C ASP A 71 -4.98 -15.84 4.04
N HIS A 72 -4.09 -16.01 3.07
CA HIS A 72 -4.08 -15.26 1.81
C HIS A 72 -3.70 -16.11 0.62
N ILE A 73 -3.73 -15.46 -0.53
CA ILE A 73 -3.26 -16.04 -1.78
C ILE A 73 -2.14 -15.18 -2.38
N VAL A 74 -1.38 -15.83 -3.23
CA VAL A 74 -0.25 -15.29 -3.96
C VAL A 74 -0.48 -15.56 -5.44
N ALA A 75 -0.46 -14.50 -6.25
CA ALA A 75 -0.57 -14.62 -7.70
C ALA A 75 0.54 -13.84 -8.39
N ASP A 76 1.08 -14.42 -9.46
CA ASP A 76 2.12 -13.81 -10.27
C ASP A 76 1.54 -13.17 -11.53
N PRO A 77 2.19 -12.12 -12.07
CA PRO A 77 1.75 -11.49 -13.31
C PRO A 77 1.56 -12.51 -14.45
N GLY A 78 0.43 -12.41 -15.13
CA GLY A 78 0.06 -13.29 -16.24
C GLY A 78 -0.86 -14.46 -15.86
N SER A 79 -1.06 -14.74 -14.57
CA SER A 79 -2.10 -15.69 -14.13
C SER A 79 -3.50 -15.07 -14.20
N LYS A 80 -4.53 -15.91 -14.29
CA LYS A 80 -5.94 -15.49 -14.27
C LYS A 80 -6.33 -14.94 -12.90
N ALA A 81 -5.84 -15.53 -11.81
CA ALA A 81 -6.02 -15.03 -10.46
C ALA A 81 -5.42 -13.63 -10.30
N TYR A 82 -4.22 -13.38 -10.84
CA TYR A 82 -3.63 -12.04 -10.85
C TYR A 82 -4.50 -11.03 -11.61
N ALA A 83 -4.96 -11.40 -12.81
CA ALA A 83 -5.83 -10.55 -13.60
C ALA A 83 -7.17 -10.25 -12.90
N TRP A 84 -7.76 -11.25 -12.23
CA TRP A 84 -8.96 -11.08 -11.41
C TRP A 84 -8.73 -10.06 -10.29
N ILE A 85 -7.65 -10.22 -9.50
CA ILE A 85 -7.35 -9.33 -8.36
C ILE A 85 -7.13 -7.89 -8.85
N ARG A 86 -6.39 -7.71 -9.95
CA ARG A 86 -6.15 -6.37 -10.50
C ARG A 86 -7.41 -5.72 -11.01
N ALA A 87 -8.20 -6.43 -11.82
CA ALA A 87 -9.44 -5.90 -12.33
C ALA A 87 -10.40 -5.54 -11.19
N ARG A 88 -10.50 -6.40 -10.17
CA ARG A 88 -11.41 -6.17 -9.03
C ARG A 88 -11.15 -4.90 -8.25
N ILE A 89 -9.88 -4.54 -8.10
CA ILE A 89 -9.46 -3.33 -7.39
C ILE A 89 -9.79 -2.08 -8.18
N ASP A 90 -9.76 -2.16 -9.50
CA ASP A 90 -10.02 -1.02 -10.38
C ASP A 90 -11.53 -0.90 -10.74
N VAL A 91 -12.41 -1.73 -10.15
CA VAL A 91 -13.87 -1.65 -10.33
C VAL A 91 -14.42 -0.36 -9.73
N ASP A 92 -15.15 0.40 -10.56
CA ASP A 92 -15.99 1.49 -10.09
C ASP A 92 -17.31 0.94 -9.51
N TRP A 93 -17.31 0.73 -8.20
CA TRP A 93 -18.46 0.17 -7.48
C TRP A 93 -19.69 1.07 -7.45
N ASP A 94 -19.59 2.36 -7.82
CA ASP A 94 -20.78 3.20 -7.94
C ASP A 94 -21.59 2.86 -9.19
N THR A 95 -20.95 2.26 -10.21
CA THR A 95 -21.58 1.88 -11.49
C THR A 95 -22.10 0.44 -11.54
N VAL A 96 -21.68 -0.40 -10.59
CA VAL A 96 -22.14 -1.79 -10.49
C VAL A 96 -23.59 -1.84 -10.02
N SER A 97 -24.36 -2.86 -10.41
CA SER A 97 -25.74 -3.04 -9.98
C SER A 97 -25.85 -3.56 -8.54
N ASP A 98 -26.93 -3.21 -7.84
CA ASP A 98 -27.08 -3.53 -6.41
C ASP A 98 -27.16 -5.03 -6.11
N ASP A 99 -27.66 -5.85 -7.05
CA ASP A 99 -27.69 -7.31 -6.92
C ASP A 99 -26.28 -7.92 -6.84
N ILE A 100 -25.34 -7.41 -7.65
CA ILE A 100 -23.92 -7.81 -7.61
C ILE A 100 -23.28 -7.29 -6.31
N LYS A 101 -23.55 -6.05 -5.90
CA LYS A 101 -23.02 -5.49 -4.64
C LYS A 101 -23.47 -6.29 -3.43
N VAL A 102 -24.75 -6.68 -3.36
CA VAL A 102 -25.33 -7.42 -2.23
C VAL A 102 -24.72 -8.82 -2.12
N ALA A 103 -24.50 -9.51 -3.24
CA ALA A 103 -23.82 -10.80 -3.25
C ALA A 103 -22.36 -10.72 -2.75
N ASP A 104 -21.75 -9.54 -2.87
CA ASP A 104 -20.35 -9.28 -2.53
C ASP A 104 -20.14 -8.59 -1.17
N LEU A 105 -21.21 -8.46 -0.36
CA LEU A 105 -21.18 -7.93 1.01
C LEU A 105 -20.48 -8.90 1.98
N ALA A 106 -19.18 -9.09 1.80
CA ALA A 106 -18.27 -9.60 2.80
C ALA A 106 -17.01 -8.74 2.77
N ASN A 107 -16.56 -8.33 3.96
CA ASN A 107 -15.37 -7.53 4.32
C ASN A 107 -14.32 -7.24 3.20
N ILE A 108 -13.77 -6.03 3.23
CA ILE A 108 -12.76 -5.49 2.30
C ILE A 108 -11.72 -6.55 1.90
N GLY A 109 -11.43 -6.67 0.60
CA GLY A 109 -10.22 -7.32 0.13
C GLY A 109 -9.08 -6.31 -0.01
N VAL A 110 -7.86 -6.74 0.34
CA VAL A 110 -6.64 -5.92 0.20
C VAL A 110 -5.59 -6.75 -0.50
N GLY A 111 -4.97 -6.18 -1.53
CA GLY A 111 -3.74 -6.70 -2.10
C GLY A 111 -2.53 -5.84 -1.77
N MET A 112 -1.34 -6.45 -1.76
CA MET A 112 -0.06 -5.75 -1.74
C MET A 112 0.77 -6.21 -2.94
N TRP A 113 1.43 -5.26 -3.60
CA TRP A 113 2.19 -5.48 -4.83
C TRP A 113 3.67 -5.20 -4.68
N THR A 114 4.48 -6.05 -5.31
CA THR A 114 5.94 -5.97 -5.27
C THR A 114 6.52 -4.81 -6.09
N SER A 115 5.69 -4.07 -6.83
CA SER A 115 6.05 -2.88 -7.60
C SER A 115 4.97 -1.81 -7.46
N THR A 116 5.23 -0.59 -7.95
CA THR A 116 4.26 0.52 -7.98
C THR A 116 3.16 0.28 -9.00
N GLY A 117 2.04 0.99 -8.88
CA GLY A 117 0.90 0.91 -9.80
C GLY A 117 0.15 -0.41 -9.71
N CYS A 118 0.24 -1.07 -8.56
CA CYS A 118 -0.31 -2.41 -8.33
C CYS A 118 0.15 -3.37 -9.42
N SER A 119 1.46 -3.41 -9.63
CA SER A 119 2.11 -4.28 -10.61
C SER A 119 3.06 -5.26 -9.93
N GLY A 120 3.50 -6.29 -10.66
CA GLY A 120 4.32 -7.37 -10.11
C GLY A 120 3.51 -8.37 -9.28
N SER A 121 4.16 -9.33 -8.62
CA SER A 121 3.48 -10.33 -7.80
C SER A 121 2.64 -9.69 -6.70
N VAL A 122 1.48 -10.30 -6.44
CA VAL A 122 0.48 -9.81 -5.48
C VAL A 122 0.21 -10.80 -4.36
N SER A 123 0.14 -10.27 -3.15
CA SER A 123 -0.39 -10.94 -1.97
C SER A 123 -1.78 -10.42 -1.66
N TYR A 124 -2.82 -11.26 -1.66
CA TYR A 124 -4.21 -10.81 -1.54
C TYR A 124 -4.96 -11.51 -0.41
N TRP A 125 -5.55 -10.72 0.48
CA TRP A 125 -6.42 -11.14 1.57
C TRP A 125 -7.84 -10.73 1.26
N SER A 126 -8.78 -11.66 1.41
CA SER A 126 -10.21 -11.38 1.35
C SER A 126 -10.81 -11.39 2.75
N ASN A 127 -11.83 -10.57 2.97
CA ASN A 127 -12.61 -10.56 4.20
C ASN A 127 -11.83 -10.14 5.47
N ILE A 128 -11.02 -9.09 5.34
CA ILE A 128 -10.08 -8.65 6.37
C ILE A 128 -10.79 -8.15 7.64
N GLU A 129 -10.22 -8.53 8.79
CA GLU A 129 -10.64 -8.06 10.11
C GLU A 129 -9.90 -6.78 10.54
N TYR A 130 -10.52 -6.00 11.44
CA TYR A 130 -9.88 -4.82 12.03
C TYR A 130 -8.86 -5.20 13.09
N ASN A 131 -7.69 -4.57 13.02
CA ASN A 131 -6.58 -4.57 13.97
C ASN A 131 -5.48 -5.64 13.84
N PRO A 132 -5.68 -6.86 13.30
CA PRO A 132 -4.58 -7.77 13.02
C PRO A 132 -3.53 -7.17 12.09
N TRP A 133 -2.32 -7.72 12.18
CA TRP A 133 -1.23 -7.45 11.26
C TRP A 133 -1.26 -8.48 10.13
N PHE A 134 -1.33 -8.00 8.90
CA PHE A 134 -1.27 -8.83 7.70
C PHE A 134 0.06 -8.59 6.99
N TYR A 135 0.76 -9.67 6.64
CA TYR A 135 2.06 -9.61 5.98
C TYR A 135 2.34 -10.89 5.19
N TRP A 136 3.09 -10.77 4.10
CA TRP A 136 3.66 -11.92 3.38
C TRP A 136 5.18 -11.88 3.52
N ASN A 137 5.77 -13.05 3.76
CA ASN A 137 7.19 -13.43 3.66
C ASN A 137 8.18 -12.30 3.95
N THR A 138 8.95 -12.53 4.99
CA THR A 138 9.93 -11.63 5.61
C THR A 138 11.01 -11.02 4.71
N ALA A 139 11.15 -11.47 3.45
CA ALA A 139 12.21 -11.04 2.53
C ALA A 139 11.80 -9.96 1.52
N ASN A 140 10.50 -9.81 1.21
CA ASN A 140 10.06 -8.96 0.10
C ASN A 140 9.47 -7.64 0.60
N ASN A 141 9.80 -6.55 -0.09
CA ASN A 141 9.11 -5.26 0.09
C ASN A 141 8.00 -5.14 -0.94
N PHE A 142 6.90 -4.51 -0.52
CA PHE A 142 5.80 -4.09 -1.36
C PHE A 142 5.86 -2.57 -1.54
N TYR A 143 5.35 -2.08 -2.66
CA TYR A 143 5.45 -0.68 -3.09
C TYR A 143 4.10 -0.07 -3.48
N SER A 144 3.06 -0.88 -3.60
CA SER A 144 1.69 -0.38 -3.68
C SER A 144 0.71 -1.33 -3.01
N VAL A 145 -0.40 -0.78 -2.57
CA VAL A 145 -1.50 -1.48 -1.91
C VAL A 145 -2.80 -1.12 -2.62
N GLY A 146 -3.77 -2.01 -2.58
CA GLY A 146 -5.05 -1.77 -3.24
C GLY A 146 -6.18 -2.50 -2.56
N THR A 147 -7.38 -1.94 -2.64
CA THR A 147 -8.57 -2.46 -1.97
C THR A 147 -9.71 -2.68 -2.95
N ASP A 148 -10.56 -3.67 -2.69
CA ASP A 148 -11.75 -3.98 -3.48
C ASP A 148 -13.02 -4.11 -2.61
N LYS A 149 -14.17 -4.36 -3.27
CA LYS A 149 -15.54 -4.54 -2.73
C LYS A 149 -16.21 -3.31 -2.14
N ARG A 150 -15.49 -2.48 -1.37
CA ARG A 150 -16.06 -1.24 -0.81
C ARG A 150 -15.02 -0.19 -0.48
N ALA A 151 -15.47 1.06 -0.49
CA ALA A 151 -14.72 2.18 0.04
C ALA A 151 -14.43 2.02 1.54
N PHE A 152 -13.32 2.60 1.98
CA PHE A 152 -13.12 2.92 3.39
C PHE A 152 -14.15 3.97 3.82
N SER A 153 -14.80 3.72 4.94
CA SER A 153 -15.58 4.75 5.62
C SER A 153 -14.67 5.83 6.19
N TRP A 154 -15.26 6.96 6.58
CA TRP A 154 -14.53 8.07 7.21
C TRP A 154 -13.84 7.70 8.53
N ARG A 155 -14.16 6.54 9.12
CA ARG A 155 -13.53 6.00 10.33
C ARG A 155 -12.52 4.91 10.05
N GLU A 156 -12.23 4.61 8.79
CA GLU A 156 -11.32 3.53 8.45
C GLU A 156 -10.05 4.06 7.83
N ARG A 157 -8.95 3.36 8.06
CA ARG A 157 -7.72 3.55 7.32
C ARG A 157 -6.93 2.26 7.26
N LEU A 158 -6.05 2.18 6.28
CA LEU A 158 -5.08 1.10 6.16
C LEU A 158 -3.71 1.62 6.59
N ASP A 159 -3.22 1.19 7.73
CA ASP A 159 -1.88 1.57 8.19
C ASP A 159 -0.84 0.62 7.60
N LEU A 160 0.22 1.17 7.01
CA LEU A 160 1.32 0.43 6.39
C LEU A 160 2.56 0.46 7.28
N TYR A 161 3.29 -0.65 7.31
CA TYR A 161 4.44 -0.85 8.18
C TYR A 161 5.57 -1.55 7.46
N ARG A 162 6.79 -1.21 7.86
CA ARG A 162 8.03 -1.83 7.42
C ARG A 162 8.62 -2.71 8.51
N ARG A 163 9.38 -3.71 8.07
CA ARG A 163 10.16 -4.58 8.93
C ARG A 163 11.23 -3.79 9.69
N ALA A 164 11.32 -4.03 10.99
CA ALA A 164 12.39 -3.57 11.86
C ALA A 164 12.97 -4.75 12.65
N GLY A 165 14.22 -5.14 12.34
CA GLY A 165 14.84 -6.33 12.92
C GLY A 165 14.07 -7.61 12.59
N THR A 166 13.51 -8.26 13.62
CA THR A 166 12.69 -9.47 13.49
C THR A 166 11.18 -9.19 13.41
N ASN A 167 10.74 -7.98 13.74
CA ASN A 167 9.33 -7.60 13.66
C ASN A 167 8.99 -7.14 12.23
N GLN A 168 8.14 -7.90 11.54
CA GLN A 168 7.73 -7.59 10.16
C GLN A 168 7.01 -6.24 10.05
N CYS A 169 6.34 -5.83 11.13
CA CYS A 169 5.51 -4.63 11.16
C CYS A 169 6.07 -3.63 12.18
N GLY A 170 7.39 -3.62 12.35
CA GLY A 170 8.08 -2.95 13.46
C GLY A 170 8.25 -1.43 13.30
N THR A 171 8.04 -0.87 12.12
CA THR A 171 8.11 0.58 11.90
C THR A 171 6.92 1.03 11.07
N TYR A 172 6.12 1.95 11.59
CA TYR A 172 5.06 2.61 10.83
C TYR A 172 5.66 3.43 9.68
N THR A 173 5.07 3.34 8.49
CA THR A 173 5.53 4.11 7.32
C THR A 173 4.53 5.18 6.95
N GLU A 174 3.31 4.79 6.60
CA GLU A 174 2.28 5.64 6.05
C GLU A 174 0.90 4.97 6.17
N TYR A 175 -0.14 5.61 5.66
CA TYR A 175 -1.49 5.06 5.68
C TYR A 175 -2.28 5.48 4.45
N VAL A 176 -3.26 4.67 4.08
CA VAL A 176 -4.31 5.04 3.13
C VAL A 176 -5.51 5.57 3.94
N PRO A 177 -5.85 6.87 3.83
CA PRO A 177 -6.94 7.48 4.60
C PRO A 177 -8.31 6.98 4.13
N GLY A 178 -9.29 7.00 5.03
CA GLY A 178 -10.70 7.05 4.67
C GLY A 178 -11.23 8.51 4.71
N PRO A 179 -12.28 8.84 3.95
CA PRO A 179 -12.96 8.01 2.97
C PRO A 179 -12.13 7.88 1.68
N ALA A 180 -11.92 6.65 1.23
CA ALA A 180 -11.25 6.36 -0.05
C ALA A 180 -12.00 5.21 -0.75
N GLY A 181 -12.33 5.42 -2.01
CA GLY A 181 -12.90 4.37 -2.86
C GLY A 181 -11.91 3.22 -3.08
N PRO A 182 -12.36 2.06 -3.58
CA PRO A 182 -11.48 1.00 -4.07
C PRO A 182 -10.46 1.52 -5.10
N GLY A 183 -9.32 0.84 -5.20
CA GLY A 183 -8.31 1.16 -6.18
C GLY A 183 -6.88 1.00 -5.67
N CYS A 184 -5.91 1.57 -6.42
CA CYS A 184 -4.49 1.34 -6.18
C CYS A 184 -3.74 2.55 -5.64
N TRP A 185 -3.06 2.42 -4.50
CA TRP A 185 -2.23 3.45 -3.89
C TRP A 185 -0.76 3.07 -3.88
N ASN A 186 0.09 4.03 -4.26
CA ASN A 186 1.53 3.89 -4.20
C ASN A 186 2.08 4.40 -2.87
N GLY A 187 3.03 3.68 -2.31
CA GLY A 187 3.70 4.06 -1.08
C GLY A 187 5.21 3.90 -1.17
N GLY A 188 5.90 4.28 -0.10
CA GLY A 188 7.25 3.80 0.16
C GLY A 188 7.25 2.28 0.42
N PRO A 189 8.43 1.65 0.49
CA PRO A 189 8.54 0.22 0.78
C PRO A 189 7.92 -0.16 2.13
N PHE A 190 6.99 -1.13 2.10
CA PHE A 190 6.32 -1.70 3.27
C PHE A 190 6.31 -3.24 3.22
N ASN A 191 6.04 -3.89 4.36
CA ASN A 191 6.01 -5.35 4.51
C ASN A 191 4.72 -5.84 5.17
N CYS A 192 4.01 -4.99 5.90
CA CYS A 192 2.74 -5.30 6.52
C CYS A 192 1.71 -4.19 6.35
N PHE A 193 0.45 -4.54 6.56
CA PHE A 193 -0.61 -3.57 6.83
C PHE A 193 -1.47 -3.97 8.03
N SER A 194 -2.29 -3.03 8.50
CA SER A 194 -3.41 -3.30 9.39
C SER A 194 -4.58 -2.38 9.07
N LEU A 195 -5.77 -2.96 8.94
CA LEU A 195 -7.01 -2.20 8.81
C LEU A 195 -7.41 -1.69 10.19
N LYS A 196 -7.54 -0.37 10.35
CA LYS A 196 -7.83 0.29 11.64
C LYS A 196 -9.14 1.06 11.59
N ILE A 197 -9.79 1.13 12.75
CA ILE A 197 -10.83 2.13 13.03
C ILE A 197 -10.18 3.33 13.71
N VAL A 198 -10.36 4.52 13.16
CA VAL A 198 -9.97 5.79 13.79
C VAL A 198 -11.12 6.36 14.62
N ALA A 199 -10.75 6.93 15.76
CA ALA A 199 -11.67 7.49 16.73
C ALA A 199 -12.30 8.79 16.22
#